data_AF-A0A3D3XRF4-F1
#
_entry.id   AF-A0A3D3XRF4-F1
#
_cell.length_a   1.000
_cell.length_b   1.000
_cell.length_c   1.000
_cell.angle_alpha   90.00
_cell.angle_beta   90.00
_cell.angle_gamma   90.00
#
_symmetry.space_group_name_H-M   'P 1'
#
loop_
_entity.id
_entity.type
_entity.pdbx_description
1 polymer ?
#
loop_
_entity_poly.entity_id
_entity_poly.type
_entity_poly.pdbx_seq_one_letter_code
_entity_poly.pdbx_strand_id
1 'polypeptide(L)'
;MKEPIKGFSKLSKAAKLEWLTQNNFENPEATLELFQSYWHKDAIVQKKHDDFVENTMTNYYMPFGVAPNFQINGKLYTLPMAIEESSVVAAAAKSASYWITRGGFKTEVISTEKIGHVHFMYEGDASPLFNDFNVLEEQLRTTTRELTANMVARGGGISAIRLVDKTADLDHYYQIEVCFETCDSMGANFINSNLEEMAKS
;
A
#
# COMPACT_ATOMS: atom_id res chain seq x y z
N MET A 1 -16.63 -16.64 -31.08
CA MET A 1 -15.66 -16.57 -29.96
C MET A 1 -14.66 -15.48 -30.29
N LYS A 2 -14.33 -14.59 -29.34
CA LYS A 2 -13.30 -13.58 -29.56
C LYS A 2 -11.94 -14.27 -29.60
N GLU A 3 -11.11 -13.95 -30.59
CA GLU A 3 -9.80 -14.57 -30.72
C GLU A 3 -8.85 -14.08 -29.62
N PRO A 4 -7.97 -14.95 -29.07
CA PRO A 4 -6.96 -14.53 -28.12
C PRO A 4 -5.98 -13.52 -28.72
N ILE A 5 -5.75 -12.38 -28.06
CA ILE A 5 -4.74 -11.41 -28.48
C ILE A 5 -3.35 -11.77 -27.94
N LYS A 6 -2.36 -11.82 -28.84
CA LYS A 6 -0.93 -11.93 -28.48
C LYS A 6 -0.27 -10.55 -28.52
N GLY A 7 0.57 -10.26 -27.53
CA GLY A 7 1.37 -9.03 -27.52
C GLY A 7 0.62 -7.75 -27.14
N PHE A 8 -0.56 -7.85 -26.51
CA PHE A 8 -1.37 -6.70 -26.08
C PHE A 8 -0.56 -5.65 -25.29
N SER A 9 0.34 -6.10 -24.41
CA SER A 9 1.19 -5.22 -23.61
C SER A 9 2.09 -4.29 -24.43
N LYS A 10 2.48 -4.70 -25.65
CA LYS A 10 3.35 -3.93 -26.57
C LYS A 10 2.61 -2.85 -27.36
N LEU A 11 1.28 -2.87 -27.36
CA LEU A 11 0.47 -1.87 -28.05
C LEU A 11 0.59 -0.51 -27.36
N SER A 12 0.49 0.56 -28.15
CA SER A 12 0.30 1.91 -27.60
C SER A 12 -1.04 2.01 -26.86
N LYS A 13 -1.19 2.99 -25.97
CA LYS A 13 -2.47 3.20 -25.25
C LYS A 13 -3.66 3.37 -26.20
N ALA A 14 -3.48 4.13 -27.27
CA ALA A 14 -4.51 4.30 -28.31
C ALA A 14 -4.86 2.97 -28.99
N ALA A 15 -3.86 2.17 -29.38
CA ALA A 15 -4.09 0.87 -30.01
C ALA A 15 -4.70 -0.16 -29.05
N LYS A 16 -4.35 -0.12 -27.75
CA LYS A 16 -4.99 -0.93 -26.72
C LYS A 16 -6.48 -0.58 -26.58
N LEU A 17 -6.80 0.71 -26.58
CA LEU A 17 -8.17 1.19 -26.47
C LEU A 17 -8.99 0.86 -27.73
N GLU A 18 -8.44 1.07 -28.93
CA GLU A 18 -9.09 0.67 -30.19
C GLU A 18 -9.36 -0.83 -30.25
N TRP A 19 -8.38 -1.66 -29.87
CA TRP A 19 -8.58 -3.10 -29.81
C TRP A 19 -9.70 -3.46 -28.83
N LEU A 20 -9.69 -2.86 -27.63
CA LEU A 20 -10.72 -3.08 -26.61
C LEU A 20 -12.10 -2.69 -27.12
N THR A 21 -12.27 -1.51 -27.73
CA THR A 21 -13.58 -1.05 -28.19
C THR A 21 -14.13 -1.89 -29.33
N GLN A 22 -13.30 -2.21 -30.33
CA GLN A 22 -13.71 -3.01 -31.49
C GLN A 22 -14.09 -4.45 -31.13
N ASN A 23 -13.41 -5.03 -30.14
CA ASN A 23 -13.62 -6.43 -29.79
C ASN A 23 -14.60 -6.62 -28.64
N ASN A 24 -14.83 -5.61 -27.79
CA ASN A 24 -15.57 -5.78 -26.55
C ASN A 24 -16.87 -4.99 -26.40
N PHE A 25 -17.18 -4.10 -27.34
CA PHE A 25 -18.36 -3.24 -27.24
C PHE A 25 -19.17 -3.28 -28.53
N GLU A 26 -20.49 -3.15 -28.39
CA GLU A 26 -21.43 -3.14 -29.53
C GLU A 26 -21.30 -1.87 -30.38
N ASN A 27 -20.92 -0.75 -29.76
CA ASN A 27 -20.65 0.52 -30.43
C ASN A 27 -19.21 0.98 -30.14
N PRO A 28 -18.22 0.56 -30.96
CA PRO A 28 -16.83 0.87 -30.74
C PRO A 28 -16.51 2.37 -30.78
N GLU A 29 -17.15 3.13 -31.68
CA GLU A 29 -16.89 4.56 -31.87
C GLU A 29 -17.36 5.38 -30.66
N ALA A 30 -18.60 5.17 -30.22
CA ALA A 30 -19.13 5.86 -29.03
C ALA A 30 -18.36 5.47 -27.76
N THR A 31 -17.91 4.22 -27.66
CA THR A 31 -17.10 3.77 -26.51
C THR A 31 -15.73 4.43 -26.53
N LEU A 32 -15.08 4.53 -27.70
CA LEU A 32 -13.78 5.19 -27.83
C LEU A 32 -13.87 6.65 -27.41
N GLU A 33 -14.89 7.36 -27.89
CA GLU A 33 -15.16 8.76 -27.53
C GLU A 33 -15.41 8.91 -26.02
N LEU A 34 -16.22 8.02 -25.42
CA LEU A 34 -16.48 8.02 -23.98
C LEU A 34 -15.19 7.85 -23.19
N PHE A 35 -14.36 6.87 -23.49
CA PHE A 35 -13.10 6.66 -22.76
C PHE A 35 -12.16 7.86 -22.90
N GLN A 36 -12.04 8.43 -24.10
CA GLN A 36 -11.20 9.61 -24.34
C GLN A 36 -11.73 10.86 -23.63
N SER A 37 -13.04 10.99 -23.45
CA SER A 37 -13.64 12.13 -22.73
C SER A 37 -13.21 12.24 -21.27
N TYR A 38 -12.77 11.12 -20.67
CA TYR A 38 -12.25 11.08 -19.30
C TYR A 38 -10.74 11.31 -19.24
N TRP A 39 -10.04 11.45 -20.36
CA TRP A 39 -8.62 11.80 -20.33
C TRP A 39 -8.43 13.24 -19.87
N HIS A 40 -7.36 13.46 -19.13
CA HIS A 40 -6.95 14.77 -18.71
C HIS A 40 -6.43 15.54 -19.91
N LYS A 41 -6.88 16.80 -20.08
CA LYS A 41 -6.53 17.63 -21.25
C LYS A 41 -5.04 17.99 -21.31
N ASP A 42 -4.41 18.13 -20.16
CA ASP A 42 -2.95 18.28 -20.06
C ASP A 42 -2.27 16.91 -20.17
N ALA A 43 -1.47 16.74 -21.23
CA ALA A 43 -0.75 15.51 -21.53
C ALA A 43 0.31 15.13 -20.49
N ILE A 44 0.93 16.11 -19.81
CA ILE A 44 1.92 15.83 -18.75
C ILE A 44 1.21 15.23 -17.54
N VAL A 45 0.03 15.76 -17.20
CA VAL A 45 -0.79 15.23 -16.11
C VAL A 45 -1.35 13.85 -16.48
N GLN A 46 -1.89 13.69 -17.70
CA GLN A 46 -2.39 12.39 -18.14
C GLN A 46 -1.29 11.32 -18.12
N LYS A 47 -0.06 11.66 -18.52
CA LYS A 47 1.06 10.73 -18.45
C LYS A 47 1.31 10.24 -17.03
N LYS A 48 1.25 11.12 -16.02
CA LYS A 48 1.36 10.70 -14.62
C LYS A 48 0.26 9.72 -14.21
N HIS A 49 -0.97 9.92 -14.69
CA HIS A 49 -2.06 8.97 -14.44
C HIS A 49 -1.79 7.61 -15.09
N ASP A 50 -1.25 7.63 -16.30
CA ASP A 50 -0.92 6.42 -17.05
C ASP A 50 0.21 5.62 -16.40
N ASP A 51 1.13 6.29 -15.69
CA ASP A 51 2.27 5.69 -15.01
C ASP A 51 1.93 5.10 -13.62
N PHE A 52 0.71 5.29 -13.09
CA PHE A 52 0.32 4.75 -11.78
C PHE A 52 0.09 3.23 -11.78
N VAL A 53 -0.48 2.70 -12.87
CA VAL A 53 -0.80 1.28 -13.02
C VAL A 53 -0.64 0.87 -14.49
N GLU A 54 -0.45 -0.43 -14.74
CA GLU A 54 -0.32 -0.94 -16.09
C GLU A 54 -1.65 -0.98 -16.85
N ASN A 55 -1.56 -0.92 -18.19
CA ASN A 55 -2.72 -1.03 -19.08
C ASN A 55 -3.84 -0.01 -18.82
N THR A 56 -3.49 1.18 -18.33
CA THR A 56 -4.42 2.31 -18.15
C THR A 56 -5.09 2.70 -19.47
N MET A 57 -6.41 2.56 -19.54
CA MET A 57 -7.21 2.90 -20.72
C MET A 57 -7.84 4.29 -20.63
N THR A 58 -8.28 4.69 -19.44
CA THR A 58 -8.87 5.99 -19.15
C THR A 58 -8.79 6.29 -17.66
N ASN A 59 -9.15 7.52 -17.27
CA ASN A 59 -9.25 7.91 -15.87
C ASN A 59 -10.64 7.60 -15.33
N TYR A 60 -10.72 7.37 -14.02
CA TYR A 60 -11.97 7.29 -13.28
C TYR A 60 -12.03 8.46 -12.29
N TYR A 61 -13.10 9.25 -12.35
CA TYR A 61 -13.29 10.38 -11.43
C TYR A 61 -14.21 9.98 -10.28
N MET A 62 -13.77 10.26 -9.06
CA MET A 62 -14.55 10.11 -7.84
C MET A 62 -14.86 11.50 -7.27
N PRO A 63 -16.07 11.78 -6.78
CA PRO A 63 -16.37 13.06 -6.14
C PRO A 63 -15.38 13.35 -5.02
N PHE A 64 -14.82 14.56 -5.03
CA PHE A 64 -13.88 15.04 -4.02
C PHE A 64 -14.52 16.18 -3.24
N GLY A 65 -14.76 15.94 -1.96
CA GLY A 65 -15.33 16.90 -1.02
C GLY A 65 -14.40 17.17 0.16
N VAL A 66 -14.84 18.07 1.03
CA VAL A 66 -14.14 18.40 2.28
C VAL A 66 -15.10 18.43 3.46
N ALA A 67 -14.65 17.91 4.60
CA ALA A 67 -15.37 17.97 5.86
C ALA A 67 -14.62 18.91 6.84
N PRO A 68 -15.12 20.14 7.07
CA PRO A 68 -14.49 21.08 7.99
C PRO A 68 -14.78 20.76 9.46
N ASN A 69 -14.22 21.56 10.36
CA ASN A 69 -14.52 21.62 11.80
C ASN A 69 -13.99 20.45 12.65
N PHE A 70 -13.06 19.65 12.14
CA PHE A 70 -12.42 18.60 12.94
C PHE A 70 -11.38 19.23 13.87
N GLN A 71 -11.73 19.45 15.13
CA GLN A 71 -10.74 19.79 16.16
C GLN A 71 -10.16 18.50 16.73
N ILE A 72 -8.89 18.22 16.47
CA ILE A 72 -8.18 17.02 16.93
C ILE A 72 -6.99 17.48 17.78
N ASN A 73 -6.93 17.05 19.04
CA ASN A 73 -5.90 17.45 20.00
C ASN A 73 -5.71 18.99 20.06
N GLY A 74 -6.83 19.72 20.05
CA GLY A 74 -6.86 21.19 20.11
C GLY A 74 -6.59 21.92 18.79
N LYS A 75 -6.17 21.23 17.73
CA LYS A 75 -5.91 21.83 16.41
C LYS A 75 -7.06 21.59 15.44
N LEU A 76 -7.45 22.63 14.70
CA LEU A 76 -8.55 22.59 13.75
C LEU A 76 -8.08 22.11 12.37
N TYR A 77 -8.85 21.21 11.76
CA TYR A 77 -8.58 20.61 10.45
C TYR A 77 -9.82 20.64 9.55
N THR A 78 -9.55 20.67 8.25
CA THR A 78 -10.51 20.38 7.19
C THR A 78 -10.05 19.13 6.48
N LEU A 79 -10.83 18.05 6.57
CA LEU A 79 -10.45 16.73 6.07
C LEU A 79 -10.89 16.56 4.61
N PRO A 80 -9.99 16.24 3.67
CA PRO A 80 -10.35 15.89 2.31
C PRO A 80 -10.99 14.49 2.25
N MET A 81 -12.01 14.32 1.41
CA MET A 81 -12.74 13.06 1.27
C MET A 81 -13.03 12.79 -0.21
N ALA A 82 -12.60 11.62 -0.71
CA ALA A 82 -12.97 11.14 -2.04
C ALA A 82 -13.91 9.94 -1.87
N ILE A 83 -15.21 10.11 -2.16
CA ILE A 83 -16.26 9.11 -1.92
C ILE A 83 -17.47 9.39 -2.83
N GLU A 84 -18.14 8.36 -3.31
CA GLU A 84 -19.35 8.44 -4.15
C GLU A 84 -20.66 8.47 -3.36
N GLU A 85 -20.62 8.00 -2.10
CA GLU A 85 -21.82 7.84 -1.29
C GLU A 85 -22.38 9.18 -0.79
N SER A 86 -23.68 9.38 -1.05
CA SER A 86 -24.40 10.57 -0.61
C SER A 86 -24.44 10.69 0.91
N SER A 87 -24.45 11.92 1.42
CA SER A 87 -24.53 12.26 2.85
C SER A 87 -23.31 11.90 3.72
N VAL A 88 -22.36 11.08 3.27
CA VAL A 88 -21.17 10.72 4.09
C VAL A 88 -20.37 11.96 4.51
N VAL A 89 -20.00 12.82 3.55
CA VAL A 89 -19.26 14.07 3.82
C VAL A 89 -20.06 15.01 4.74
N ALA A 90 -21.37 15.12 4.50
CA ALA A 90 -22.25 15.97 5.30
C ALA A 90 -22.38 15.46 6.75
N ALA A 91 -22.49 14.14 6.95
CA ALA A 91 -22.56 13.50 8.26
C ALA A 91 -21.25 13.67 9.03
N ALA A 92 -20.09 13.52 8.37
CA ALA A 92 -18.78 13.77 8.95
C ALA A 92 -18.65 15.22 9.44
N ALA A 93 -18.96 16.20 8.57
CA ALA A 93 -18.91 17.62 8.91
C ALA A 93 -19.89 18.02 10.03
N LYS A 94 -21.10 17.46 10.03
CA LYS A 94 -22.10 17.66 11.09
C LYS A 94 -21.60 17.12 12.43
N SER A 95 -21.00 15.94 12.43
CA SER A 95 -20.43 15.32 13.63
C SER A 95 -19.27 16.14 14.18
N ALA A 96 -18.36 16.61 13.32
CA ALA A 96 -17.26 17.47 13.72
C ALA A 96 -17.74 18.79 14.34
N SER A 97 -18.74 19.42 13.72
CA SER A 97 -19.37 20.64 14.24
C SER A 97 -20.10 20.43 15.56
N TYR A 98 -20.61 19.22 15.81
CA TYR A 98 -21.19 18.86 17.11
C TYR A 98 -20.11 18.72 18.20
N TRP A 99 -18.99 18.08 17.88
CA TRP A 99 -17.93 17.81 18.87
C TRP A 99 -17.02 19.00 19.16
N ILE A 100 -16.86 19.95 18.24
CA ILE A 100 -15.95 21.09 18.41
C ILE A 100 -16.26 21.92 19.65
N THR A 101 -17.54 22.16 19.97
CA THR A 101 -17.95 22.91 21.18
C THR A 101 -17.84 22.09 22.48
N ARG A 102 -17.49 20.80 22.37
CA ARG A 102 -17.35 19.84 23.48
C ARG A 102 -15.89 19.44 23.73
N GLY A 103 -14.94 20.19 23.16
CA GLY A 103 -13.50 19.94 23.29
C GLY A 103 -12.89 19.13 22.14
N GLY A 104 -13.66 18.84 21.10
CA GLY A 104 -13.19 18.12 19.91
C GLY A 104 -12.84 16.66 20.18
N PHE A 105 -12.06 16.09 19.27
CA PHE A 105 -11.53 14.74 19.33
C PHE A 105 -10.18 14.73 20.03
N LYS A 106 -9.93 13.66 20.79
CA LYS A 106 -8.64 13.37 21.42
C LYS A 106 -8.11 12.06 20.85
N THR A 107 -6.85 12.07 20.45
CA THR A 107 -6.20 10.91 19.83
C THR A 107 -4.76 10.79 20.32
N GLU A 108 -4.27 9.56 20.38
CA GLU A 108 -2.87 9.24 20.67
C GLU A 108 -2.38 8.18 19.68
N VAL A 109 -1.08 8.22 19.38
CA VAL A 109 -0.44 7.20 18.54
C VAL A 109 0.16 6.16 19.47
N ILE A 110 -0.36 4.93 19.41
CA ILE A 110 0.09 3.83 20.28
C ILE A 110 1.43 3.26 19.80
N SER A 111 1.60 3.12 18.49
CA SER A 111 2.86 2.68 17.87
C SER A 111 2.91 3.16 16.42
N THR A 112 4.13 3.40 15.94
CA THR A 112 4.46 3.66 14.54
C THR A 112 5.16 2.49 13.87
N GLU A 113 5.42 1.40 14.61
CA GLU A 113 6.10 0.23 14.07
C GLU A 113 5.20 -0.54 13.10
N LYS A 114 5.83 -1.08 12.05
CA LYS A 114 5.20 -1.97 11.08
C LYS A 114 5.84 -3.34 11.25
N ILE A 115 5.04 -4.38 11.09
CA ILE A 115 5.48 -5.76 11.26
C ILE A 115 5.49 -6.43 9.90
N GLY A 116 6.57 -7.14 9.61
CA GLY A 116 6.71 -8.03 8.48
C GLY A 116 7.16 -9.41 8.91
N HIS A 117 6.87 -10.43 8.10
CA HIS A 117 7.14 -11.82 8.45
C HIS A 117 7.84 -12.56 7.32
N VAL A 118 8.83 -13.38 7.68
CA VAL A 118 9.29 -14.51 6.86
C VAL A 118 8.67 -15.77 7.43
N HIS A 119 7.93 -16.51 6.61
CA HIS A 119 7.26 -17.74 6.99
C HIS A 119 8.03 -18.94 6.46
N PHE A 120 8.27 -19.94 7.32
CA PHE A 120 9.00 -21.14 6.90
C PHE A 120 8.53 -22.39 7.67
N MET A 121 8.80 -23.54 7.07
CA MET A 121 8.51 -24.85 7.65
C MET A 121 9.82 -25.53 8.04
N TYR A 122 9.88 -26.14 9.22
CA TYR A 122 11.06 -26.84 9.70
C TYR A 122 10.70 -28.10 10.50
N GLU A 123 11.05 -29.26 9.95
CA GLU A 123 10.70 -30.57 10.52
C GLU A 123 11.72 -31.09 11.55
N GLY A 124 12.86 -30.41 11.70
CA GLY A 124 13.92 -30.79 12.64
C GLY A 124 13.69 -30.29 14.07
N ASP A 125 14.66 -30.56 14.95
CA ASP A 125 14.69 -29.94 16.29
C ASP A 125 14.98 -28.44 16.16
N ALA A 126 13.97 -27.61 16.41
CA ALA A 126 14.07 -26.16 16.32
C ALA A 126 14.75 -25.54 17.56
N SER A 127 14.99 -26.30 18.64
CA SER A 127 15.60 -25.79 19.87
C SER A 127 16.89 -24.99 19.62
N PRO A 128 17.82 -25.39 18.73
CA PRO A 128 19.01 -24.60 18.40
C PRO A 128 18.69 -23.23 17.79
N LEU A 129 17.62 -23.10 16.99
CA LEU A 129 17.21 -21.81 16.39
C LEU A 129 16.82 -20.79 17.46
N PHE A 130 16.20 -21.26 18.54
CA PHE A 130 15.82 -20.42 19.68
C PHE A 130 16.99 -20.18 20.64
N ASN A 131 17.79 -21.21 20.93
CA ASN A 131 18.92 -21.11 21.85
C ASN A 131 20.01 -20.15 21.35
N ASP A 132 20.28 -20.16 20.04
CA ASP A 132 21.32 -19.35 19.41
C ASP A 132 20.74 -18.19 18.59
N PHE A 133 19.52 -17.74 18.92
CA PHE A 133 18.81 -16.72 18.13
C PHE A 133 19.60 -15.41 17.97
N ASN A 134 20.42 -15.02 18.94
CA ASN A 134 21.25 -13.81 18.84
C ASN A 134 22.22 -13.85 17.65
N VAL A 135 22.77 -15.03 17.34
CA VAL A 135 23.68 -15.22 16.19
C VAL A 135 22.90 -15.07 14.88
N LEU A 136 21.71 -15.67 14.83
CA LEU A 136 20.81 -15.52 13.68
C LEU A 136 20.38 -14.06 13.51
N GLU A 137 20.00 -13.36 14.57
CA GLU A 137 19.63 -11.94 14.53
C GLU A 137 20.78 -11.08 13.99
N GLU A 138 22.01 -11.29 14.46
CA GLU A 138 23.18 -10.56 13.97
C GLU A 138 23.43 -10.82 12.48
N GLN A 139 23.29 -12.06 12.04
CA GLN A 139 23.38 -12.43 10.63
C GLN A 139 22.32 -11.70 9.79
N LEU A 140 21.05 -11.76 10.19
CA LEU A 140 19.93 -11.11 9.49
C LEU A 140 20.07 -9.59 9.41
N ARG A 141 20.55 -8.95 10.48
CA ARG A 141 20.85 -7.51 10.49
C ARG A 141 22.04 -7.17 9.59
N THR A 142 23.02 -8.07 9.51
CA THR A 142 24.18 -7.89 8.64
C THR A 142 23.81 -8.00 7.17
N THR A 143 22.97 -8.97 6.79
CA THR A 143 22.57 -9.16 5.38
C THR A 143 21.73 -7.99 4.86
N THR A 144 20.97 -7.36 5.74
CA THR A 144 20.09 -6.23 5.40
C THR A 144 20.71 -4.84 5.62
N ARG A 145 22.00 -4.76 6.00
CA ARG A 145 22.65 -3.50 6.37
C ARG A 145 22.63 -2.45 5.25
N GLU A 146 22.88 -2.85 4.01
CA GLU A 146 22.89 -1.92 2.87
C GLU A 146 21.49 -1.42 2.54
N LEU A 147 20.50 -2.31 2.59
CA LEU A 147 19.09 -1.97 2.34
C LEU A 147 18.52 -1.01 3.40
N THR A 148 18.97 -1.16 4.65
CA THR A 148 18.53 -0.34 5.78
C THR A 148 19.24 1.00 5.93
N ALA A 149 20.42 1.18 5.34
CA ALA A 149 21.29 2.35 5.57
C ALA A 149 20.56 3.70 5.42
N ASN A 150 19.80 3.89 4.34
CA ASN A 150 19.06 5.14 4.12
C ASN A 150 17.91 5.37 5.11
N MET A 151 17.24 4.30 5.54
CA MET A 151 16.15 4.41 6.52
C MET A 151 16.71 4.71 7.92
N VAL A 152 17.81 4.04 8.28
CA VAL A 152 18.54 4.29 9.53
C VAL A 152 19.06 5.73 9.59
N ALA A 153 19.59 6.27 8.49
CA ALA A 153 20.02 7.67 8.41
C ALA A 153 18.89 8.67 8.66
N ARG A 154 17.62 8.27 8.48
CA ARG A 154 16.41 9.08 8.75
C ARG A 154 15.83 8.85 10.15
N GLY A 155 16.45 7.98 10.96
CA GLY A 155 15.99 7.63 12.30
C GLY A 155 15.04 6.43 12.37
N GLY A 156 14.82 5.72 11.26
CA GLY A 156 14.04 4.48 11.22
C GLY A 156 14.91 3.23 11.14
N GLY A 157 14.41 2.17 10.51
CA GLY A 157 15.13 0.92 10.27
C GLY A 157 14.47 -0.28 10.95
N ILE A 158 15.22 -1.36 11.15
CA ILE A 158 14.74 -2.55 11.85
C ILE A 158 14.86 -2.34 13.36
N SER A 159 13.73 -2.22 14.05
CA SER A 159 13.68 -2.02 15.51
C SER A 159 13.82 -3.34 16.28
N ALA A 160 13.23 -4.42 15.79
CA ALA A 160 13.31 -5.73 16.43
C ALA A 160 13.23 -6.88 15.42
N ILE A 161 13.83 -8.02 15.76
CA ILE A 161 13.67 -9.30 15.06
C ILE A 161 13.32 -10.34 16.11
N ARG A 162 12.36 -11.23 15.83
CA ARG A 162 11.93 -12.30 16.73
C ARG A 162 11.74 -13.59 15.94
N LEU A 163 12.14 -14.71 16.52
CA LEU A 163 11.71 -16.03 16.07
C LEU A 163 10.45 -16.41 16.83
N VAL A 164 9.40 -16.78 16.09
CA VAL A 164 8.09 -17.14 16.64
C VAL A 164 7.77 -18.58 16.29
N ASP A 165 7.51 -19.39 17.31
CA ASP A 165 6.99 -20.74 17.16
C ASP A 165 5.49 -20.70 16.86
N LYS A 166 5.10 -21.27 15.72
CA LYS A 166 3.72 -21.38 15.28
C LYS A 166 3.27 -22.83 15.07
N THR A 167 3.98 -23.79 15.67
CA THR A 167 3.67 -25.21 15.59
C THR A 167 2.31 -25.57 16.17
N ALA A 168 1.78 -24.75 17.09
CA ALA A 168 0.41 -24.88 17.60
C ALA A 168 -0.67 -24.55 16.56
N ASP A 169 -0.36 -23.70 15.57
CA ASP A 169 -1.28 -23.31 14.49
C ASP A 169 -1.18 -24.26 13.28
N LEU A 170 0.02 -24.78 12.99
CA LEU A 170 0.31 -25.71 11.90
C LEU A 170 1.60 -26.49 12.19
N ASP A 171 1.60 -27.81 12.02
CA ASP A 171 2.79 -28.64 12.25
C ASP A 171 4.02 -28.09 11.51
N HIS A 172 5.15 -28.01 12.22
CA HIS A 172 6.45 -27.56 11.69
C HIS A 172 6.50 -26.09 11.25
N TYR A 173 5.54 -25.24 11.63
CA TYR A 173 5.46 -23.86 11.17
C TYR A 173 6.16 -22.86 12.11
N TYR A 174 7.00 -21.98 11.54
CA TYR A 174 7.74 -20.94 12.25
C TYR A 174 7.73 -19.61 11.49
N GLN A 175 8.00 -18.52 12.19
CA GLN A 175 8.07 -17.18 11.60
C GLN A 175 9.29 -16.41 12.11
N ILE A 176 9.95 -15.68 11.22
CA ILE A 176 10.81 -14.55 11.60
C ILE A 176 9.94 -13.30 11.53
N GLU A 177 9.56 -12.77 12.69
CA GLU A 177 8.87 -11.50 12.81
C GLU A 177 9.88 -10.36 12.87
N VAL A 178 9.71 -9.35 12.04
CA VAL A 178 10.59 -8.18 11.98
C VAL A 178 9.76 -6.93 12.17
N CYS A 179 10.12 -6.11 13.17
CA CYS A 179 9.54 -4.80 13.41
C CYS A 179 10.37 -3.72 12.72
N PHE A 180 9.70 -2.79 12.06
CA PHE A 180 10.30 -1.72 11.29
C PHE A 180 9.75 -0.37 11.73
N GLU A 181 10.66 0.59 11.90
CA GLU A 181 10.32 2.01 11.91
C GLU A 181 10.58 2.59 10.52
N THR A 182 9.55 3.23 9.96
CA THR A 182 9.54 3.70 8.56
C THR A 182 9.34 5.21 8.45
N CYS A 183 9.39 5.91 9.60
CA CYS A 183 9.16 7.33 9.74
C CYS A 183 7.83 7.72 9.06
N ASP A 184 7.87 8.68 8.13
CA ASP A 184 6.68 9.18 7.43
C ASP A 184 6.21 8.28 6.26
N SER A 185 6.96 7.21 5.93
CA SER A 185 6.60 6.34 4.82
C SER A 185 5.76 5.15 5.27
N MET A 186 4.87 4.64 4.40
CA MET A 186 4.18 3.37 4.65
C MET A 186 5.17 2.20 4.75
N GLY A 187 6.25 2.23 3.96
CA GLY A 187 7.37 1.31 4.09
C GLY A 187 7.22 -0.07 3.43
N ALA A 188 6.14 -0.34 2.67
CA ALA A 188 5.90 -1.66 2.08
C ALA A 188 7.09 -2.23 1.28
N ASN A 189 7.63 -1.46 0.32
CA ASN A 189 8.78 -1.91 -0.47
C ASN A 189 10.03 -2.11 0.39
N PHE A 190 10.26 -1.21 1.36
CA PHE A 190 11.37 -1.32 2.28
C PHE A 190 11.30 -2.61 3.10
N ILE A 191 10.13 -2.89 3.70
CA ILE A 191 9.87 -4.09 4.48
C ILE A 191 10.08 -5.33 3.60
N ASN A 192 9.42 -5.40 2.44
CA ASN A 192 9.50 -6.56 1.56
C ASN A 192 10.93 -6.85 1.10
N SER A 193 11.68 -5.85 0.64
CA SER A 193 13.07 -6.07 0.22
C SER A 193 13.97 -6.59 1.34
N ASN A 194 13.77 -6.12 2.58
CA ASN A 194 14.53 -6.65 3.72
C ASN A 194 14.14 -8.09 4.03
N LEU A 195 12.85 -8.42 4.05
CA LEU A 195 12.37 -9.79 4.30
C LEU A 195 12.80 -10.76 3.21
N GLU A 196 12.77 -10.34 1.94
CA GLU A 196 13.25 -11.12 0.80
C GLU A 196 14.75 -11.43 0.91
N GLU A 197 15.55 -10.49 1.42
CA GLU A 197 16.98 -10.71 1.64
C GLU A 197 17.25 -11.61 2.84
N MET A 198 16.49 -11.42 3.93
CA MET A 198 16.54 -12.31 5.10
C MET A 198 16.17 -13.74 4.75
N ALA A 199 15.19 -13.97 3.88
CA ALA A 199 14.75 -15.30 3.47
C ALA A 199 15.81 -16.10 2.67
N LYS A 200 16.84 -15.44 2.14
CA LYS A 200 17.97 -16.09 1.43
C LYS A 200 19.11 -16.52 2.37
N SER A 201 19.12 -15.96 3.59
CA SER A 201 20.20 -16.11 4.58
C SER A 201 20.07 -17.41 5.36
#